data_AF-A0A482Y552-F1
#
_entry.id   AF-A0A482Y552-F1
#
_cell.length_a   1.000
_cell.length_b   1.000
_cell.length_c   1.000
_cell.angle_alpha   90.00
_cell.angle_beta   90.00
_cell.angle_gamma   90.00
#
_symmetry.space_group_name_H-M   'P 1'
#
loop_
_entity.id
_entity.type
_entity.pdbx_description
1 polymer ?
#
loop_
_entity_poly.entity_id
_entity_poly.type
_entity_poly.pdbx_seq_one_letter_code
_entity_poly.pdbx_strand_id
1 'polypeptide(L)'
;MERYDLVYQLYDEYDTKTLREFQEFVDVFPAVDSRVALEHWQGATEELEERKDEIRSSFAAGETFAEIAARATRDQAFTALDLEAKYDRAVNVLVLDVDETLRSAGGTDNEIPRETLHLLTEFHEAGVPIVICTGQTLENVKGFAIQGLGSEIVHSGDLSIVYEAGTGVFTPGHGADTKQLLYEDLEEEIRTIFDDVRSRVLPDAPEELRRGCHLQGNEFNVTMKPNYETGSADAREIIDEALVYLIDLLADAVGDTLENGDGESALDDETITDWTRAFYAAQDPELRAVLESEGSYPDLDADAVPDALTAVLERIDVAYYEADAAEIGSLELNKVVGVERALDVLGVDDPFALVMGDSKSDLRVMQWVAENDAGIAAAPEHASQDTLQHVLETDELVFDRGKSVDVLRTVYALNRLARLG
;
A
#
# COMPACT_ATOMS: atom_id res chain seq x y z
N MET A 1 -8.89 -39.54 -9.28
CA MET A 1 -7.48 -39.10 -9.28
C MET A 1 -7.48 -37.81 -8.49
N GLU A 2 -6.69 -37.72 -7.43
CA GLU A 2 -6.69 -36.52 -6.59
C GLU A 2 -6.08 -35.36 -7.38
N ARG A 3 -6.48 -34.11 -7.12
CA ARG A 3 -6.00 -32.94 -7.90
C ARG A 3 -4.47 -32.82 -7.89
N TYR A 4 -3.84 -33.22 -6.78
CA TYR A 4 -2.38 -33.31 -6.64
C TYR A 4 -1.74 -34.26 -7.65
N ASP A 5 -2.33 -35.43 -7.91
CA ASP A 5 -1.81 -36.40 -8.88
C ASP A 5 -1.82 -35.80 -10.30
N LEU A 6 -2.87 -35.05 -10.64
CA LEU A 6 -3.02 -34.40 -11.95
C LEU A 6 -1.99 -33.29 -12.16
N VAL A 7 -1.76 -32.45 -11.14
CA VAL A 7 -0.71 -31.41 -11.20
C VAL A 7 0.67 -32.06 -11.22
N TYR A 8 0.89 -33.14 -10.46
CA TYR A 8 2.14 -33.89 -10.55
C TYR A 8 2.38 -34.40 -11.97
N GLN A 9 1.38 -35.05 -12.56
CA GLN A 9 1.45 -35.57 -13.94
C GLN A 9 1.75 -34.45 -14.95
N LEU A 10 1.08 -33.30 -14.82
CA LEU A 10 1.27 -32.14 -15.69
C LEU A 10 2.73 -31.66 -15.74
N TYR A 11 3.37 -31.50 -14.57
CA TYR A 11 4.74 -31.01 -14.51
C TYR A 11 5.81 -32.09 -14.73
N ASP A 12 5.46 -33.38 -14.65
CA ASP A 12 6.37 -34.50 -14.91
C ASP A 12 6.38 -34.92 -16.39
N GLU A 13 5.22 -34.91 -17.05
CA GLU A 13 5.08 -35.42 -18.42
C GLU A 13 5.31 -34.34 -19.49
N TYR A 14 5.10 -33.05 -19.18
CA TYR A 14 5.17 -31.95 -20.15
C TYR A 14 6.34 -31.01 -19.88
N ASP A 15 6.93 -30.48 -20.95
CA ASP A 15 7.94 -29.43 -20.89
C ASP A 15 7.29 -28.05 -20.61
N THR A 16 6.79 -27.92 -19.38
CA THR A 16 6.14 -26.72 -18.87
C THR A 16 7.11 -25.54 -18.78
N LYS A 17 8.42 -25.79 -18.67
CA LYS A 17 9.41 -24.71 -18.62
C LYS A 17 9.43 -23.96 -19.95
N THR A 18 9.62 -24.66 -21.06
CA THR A 18 9.62 -24.01 -22.38
C THR A 18 8.25 -23.45 -22.74
N LEU A 19 7.16 -24.10 -22.33
CA LEU A 19 5.81 -23.55 -22.49
C LEU A 19 5.69 -22.15 -21.82
N ARG A 20 6.16 -22.00 -20.58
CA ARG A 20 6.16 -20.70 -19.89
C ARG A 20 7.06 -19.67 -20.56
N GLU A 21 8.23 -20.06 -21.07
CA GLU A 21 9.12 -19.14 -21.81
C GLU A 21 8.43 -18.57 -23.06
N PHE A 22 7.64 -19.38 -23.77
CA PHE A 22 6.80 -18.90 -24.88
C PHE A 22 5.66 -18.00 -24.41
N GLN A 23 4.95 -18.39 -23.35
CA GLN A 23 3.87 -17.58 -22.78
C GLN A 23 4.38 -16.19 -22.37
N GLU A 24 5.47 -16.13 -21.59
CA GLU A 24 6.09 -14.89 -21.13
C GLU A 24 6.49 -14.01 -22.32
N PHE A 25 7.13 -14.60 -23.35
CA PHE A 25 7.49 -13.87 -24.55
C PHE A 25 6.27 -13.27 -25.26
N VAL A 26 5.20 -14.04 -25.45
CA VAL A 26 3.98 -13.60 -26.13
C VAL A 26 3.28 -12.47 -25.35
N ASP A 27 3.22 -12.60 -24.02
CA ASP A 27 2.54 -11.68 -23.11
C ASP A 27 3.21 -10.31 -23.01
N VAL A 28 4.55 -10.29 -22.97
CA VAL A 28 5.32 -9.04 -22.80
C VAL A 28 5.80 -8.45 -24.12
N PHE A 29 5.48 -9.09 -25.25
CA PHE A 29 5.93 -8.63 -26.56
C PHE A 29 5.34 -7.25 -26.88
N PRO A 30 6.19 -6.23 -27.10
CA PRO A 30 5.69 -4.89 -27.34
C PRO A 30 5.00 -4.78 -28.70
N ALA A 31 4.00 -3.92 -28.80
CA ALA A 31 3.43 -3.54 -30.09
C ALA A 31 4.50 -2.84 -30.95
N VAL A 32 4.98 -3.51 -31.99
CA VAL A 32 6.03 -3.00 -32.88
C VAL A 32 5.66 -3.15 -34.36
N ASP A 33 5.89 -2.10 -35.14
CA ASP A 33 5.67 -2.08 -36.60
C ASP A 33 6.81 -2.77 -37.39
N SER A 34 7.43 -3.80 -36.81
CA SER A 34 8.52 -4.55 -37.43
C SER A 34 8.01 -5.89 -37.93
N ARG A 35 7.99 -6.08 -39.25
CA ARG A 35 7.56 -7.35 -39.86
C ARG A 35 8.32 -8.56 -39.32
N VAL A 36 9.65 -8.44 -39.16
CA VAL A 36 10.49 -9.51 -38.62
C VAL A 36 10.12 -9.84 -37.18
N ALA A 37 9.84 -8.80 -36.38
CA ALA A 37 9.45 -9.00 -34.99
C ALA A 37 8.06 -9.65 -34.89
N LEU A 38 7.12 -9.22 -35.74
CA LEU A 38 5.78 -9.82 -35.85
C LEU A 38 5.83 -11.28 -36.32
N GLU A 39 6.69 -11.62 -37.29
CA GLU A 39 6.88 -13.01 -37.74
C GLU A 39 7.41 -13.91 -36.59
N HIS A 40 8.35 -13.42 -35.79
CA HIS A 40 8.85 -14.15 -34.62
C HIS A 40 7.76 -14.31 -33.55
N TRP A 41 7.00 -13.24 -33.27
CA TRP A 41 5.87 -13.31 -32.35
C TRP A 41 4.80 -14.31 -32.80
N GLN A 42 4.42 -14.30 -34.08
CA GLN A 42 3.48 -15.27 -34.64
C GLN A 42 3.98 -16.71 -34.49
N GLY A 43 5.25 -16.97 -34.81
CA GLY A 43 5.83 -18.30 -34.63
C GLY A 43 5.85 -18.76 -33.17
N ALA A 44 6.14 -17.85 -32.24
CA ALA A 44 6.07 -18.15 -30.80
C ALA A 44 4.63 -18.44 -30.33
N THR A 45 3.64 -17.68 -30.82
CA THR A 45 2.22 -17.91 -30.53
C THR A 45 1.73 -19.25 -31.07
N GLU A 46 2.14 -19.64 -32.28
CA GLU A 46 1.78 -20.94 -32.87
C GLU A 46 2.35 -22.10 -32.05
N GLU A 47 3.63 -22.04 -31.67
CA GLU A 47 4.27 -23.06 -30.83
C GLU A 47 3.68 -23.12 -29.41
N LEU A 48 3.33 -21.95 -28.84
CA LEU A 48 2.62 -21.87 -27.55
C LEU A 48 1.29 -22.61 -27.60
N GLU A 49 0.47 -22.34 -28.63
CA GLU A 49 -0.83 -22.97 -28.78
C GLU A 49 -0.73 -24.48 -29.06
N GLU A 50 0.22 -24.93 -29.88
CA GLU A 50 0.43 -26.37 -30.12
C GLU A 50 0.72 -27.13 -28.80
N ARG A 51 1.58 -26.55 -27.95
CA ARG A 51 1.91 -27.15 -26.65
C ARG A 51 0.75 -27.09 -25.66
N LYS A 52 -0.03 -26.00 -25.64
CA LYS A 52 -1.25 -25.92 -24.84
C LYS A 52 -2.27 -26.96 -25.29
N ASP A 53 -2.45 -27.16 -26.60
CA ASP A 53 -3.38 -28.14 -27.16
C ASP A 53 -3.02 -29.58 -26.80
N GLU A 54 -1.73 -29.91 -26.73
CA GLU A 54 -1.26 -31.22 -26.24
C GLU A 54 -1.75 -31.49 -24.81
N ILE A 55 -1.60 -30.51 -23.91
CA ILE A 55 -2.08 -30.58 -22.53
C ILE A 55 -3.62 -30.62 -22.51
N ARG A 56 -4.29 -29.72 -23.24
CA ARG A 56 -5.76 -29.64 -23.31
C ARG A 56 -6.39 -30.98 -23.68
N SER A 57 -5.77 -31.72 -24.60
CA SER A 57 -6.27 -33.02 -25.08
C SER A 57 -6.07 -34.17 -24.08
N SER A 58 -5.19 -34.00 -23.10
CA SER A 58 -4.73 -35.08 -22.21
C SER A 58 -5.41 -35.09 -20.84
N PHE A 59 -6.00 -33.97 -20.44
CA PHE A 59 -6.70 -33.83 -19.15
C PHE A 59 -8.19 -33.51 -19.33
N ALA A 60 -9.04 -33.99 -18.41
CA ALA A 60 -10.48 -33.70 -18.45
C ALA A 60 -10.79 -32.20 -18.25
N ALA A 61 -10.01 -31.51 -17.42
CA ALA A 61 -10.01 -30.06 -17.25
C ALA A 61 -8.83 -29.42 -18.00
N GLY A 62 -8.61 -29.86 -19.24
CA GLY A 62 -7.41 -29.55 -20.01
C GLY A 62 -7.12 -28.06 -20.20
N GLU A 63 -8.16 -27.23 -20.39
CA GLU A 63 -7.98 -25.77 -20.50
C GLU A 63 -7.34 -25.18 -19.23
N THR A 64 -7.86 -25.55 -18.05
CA THR A 64 -7.32 -25.10 -16.77
C THR A 64 -5.87 -25.51 -16.60
N PHE A 65 -5.53 -26.77 -16.90
CA PHE A 65 -4.16 -27.25 -16.73
C PHE A 65 -3.19 -26.65 -17.75
N ALA A 66 -3.62 -26.41 -18.99
CA ALA A 66 -2.80 -25.71 -19.98
C ALA A 66 -2.49 -24.27 -19.55
N GLU A 67 -3.48 -23.55 -19.02
CA GLU A 67 -3.30 -22.19 -18.52
C GLU A 67 -2.41 -22.13 -17.26
N ILE A 68 -2.55 -23.09 -16.34
CA ILE A 68 -1.67 -23.21 -15.16
C ILE A 68 -0.23 -23.52 -15.61
N ALA A 69 -0.02 -24.52 -16.46
CA ALA A 69 1.30 -24.90 -16.95
C ALA A 69 2.02 -23.77 -17.70
N ALA A 70 1.25 -22.93 -18.41
CA ALA A 70 1.78 -21.82 -19.18
C ALA A 70 2.21 -20.62 -18.31
N ARG A 71 1.75 -20.50 -17.06
CA ARG A 71 2.05 -19.33 -16.21
C ARG A 71 2.71 -19.66 -14.89
N ALA A 72 2.38 -20.77 -14.25
CA ALA A 72 2.88 -21.13 -12.94
C ALA A 72 4.01 -22.15 -13.03
N THR A 73 5.03 -22.01 -12.18
CA THR A 73 5.99 -23.08 -11.93
C THR A 73 5.34 -24.25 -11.18
N ARG A 74 6.03 -25.38 -11.11
CA ARG A 74 5.57 -26.54 -10.33
C ARG A 74 5.29 -26.15 -8.89
N ASP A 75 6.25 -25.48 -8.25
CA ASP A 75 6.14 -25.10 -6.84
C ASP A 75 4.95 -24.13 -6.63
N GLN A 76 4.80 -23.13 -7.49
CA GLN A 76 3.65 -22.21 -7.46
C GLN A 76 2.30 -22.94 -7.62
N ALA A 77 2.21 -23.94 -8.51
CA ALA A 77 0.98 -24.71 -8.69
C ALA A 77 0.66 -25.61 -7.49
N PHE A 78 1.66 -26.16 -6.81
CA PHE A 78 1.46 -26.92 -5.57
C PHE A 78 1.07 -26.00 -4.41
N THR A 79 1.71 -24.84 -4.25
CA THR A 79 1.29 -23.82 -3.28
C THR A 79 -0.16 -23.39 -3.53
N ALA A 80 -0.55 -23.17 -4.79
CA ALA A 80 -1.92 -22.86 -5.14
C ALA A 80 -2.92 -23.97 -4.76
N LEU A 81 -2.54 -25.25 -4.91
CA LEU A 81 -3.36 -26.38 -4.44
C LEU A 81 -3.48 -26.40 -2.92
N ASP A 82 -2.38 -26.14 -2.19
CA ASP A 82 -2.39 -26.11 -0.73
C ASP A 82 -3.29 -24.98 -0.20
N LEU A 83 -3.24 -23.80 -0.84
CA LEU A 83 -4.14 -22.68 -0.53
C LEU A 83 -5.60 -23.00 -0.86
N GLU A 84 -5.86 -23.61 -2.03
CA GLU A 84 -7.22 -24.01 -2.42
C GLU A 84 -7.79 -25.03 -1.42
N ALA A 85 -6.99 -26.01 -1.00
CA ALA A 85 -7.40 -27.00 -0.01
C ALA A 85 -7.60 -26.40 1.40
N LYS A 86 -6.83 -25.36 1.76
CA LYS A 86 -6.90 -24.68 3.06
C LYS A 86 -8.14 -23.78 3.15
N TYR A 87 -8.43 -23.01 2.10
CA TYR A 87 -9.44 -21.96 2.14
C TYR A 87 -10.71 -22.26 1.35
N ASP A 88 -10.67 -23.14 0.34
CA ASP A 88 -11.79 -23.43 -0.58
C ASP A 88 -12.36 -22.16 -1.24
N ARG A 89 -11.48 -21.16 -1.48
CA ARG A 89 -11.84 -19.84 -2.01
C ARG A 89 -10.87 -19.41 -3.10
N ALA A 90 -11.42 -18.75 -4.12
CA ALA A 90 -10.65 -18.01 -5.11
C ALA A 90 -10.43 -16.58 -4.61
N VAL A 91 -9.27 -16.00 -4.91
CA VAL A 91 -9.02 -14.57 -4.70
C VAL A 91 -9.92 -13.76 -5.63
N ASN A 92 -10.74 -12.89 -5.05
CA ASN A 92 -11.72 -12.09 -5.78
C ASN A 92 -11.41 -10.59 -5.77
N VAL A 93 -10.35 -10.14 -5.09
CA VAL A 93 -9.84 -8.77 -5.13
C VAL A 93 -8.33 -8.74 -4.85
N LEU A 94 -7.61 -7.82 -5.48
CA LEU A 94 -6.18 -7.58 -5.21
C LEU A 94 -6.02 -6.30 -4.39
N VAL A 95 -5.28 -6.34 -3.28
CA VAL A 95 -4.93 -5.17 -2.47
C VAL A 95 -3.41 -5.04 -2.45
N LEU A 96 -2.89 -4.04 -3.15
CA LEU A 96 -1.48 -3.99 -3.53
C LEU A 96 -0.85 -2.67 -3.10
N ASP A 97 0.20 -2.76 -2.29
CA ASP A 97 1.14 -1.66 -2.13
C ASP A 97 2.05 -1.52 -3.36
N VAL A 98 2.61 -0.33 -3.58
CA VAL A 98 3.39 -0.01 -4.77
C VAL A 98 4.89 -0.02 -4.50
N ASP A 99 5.34 0.81 -3.57
CA ASP A 99 6.76 1.08 -3.34
C ASP A 99 7.39 -0.02 -2.52
N GLU A 100 8.58 -0.49 -2.92
CA GLU A 100 9.25 -1.68 -2.36
C GLU A 100 8.43 -3.00 -2.41
N THR A 101 7.18 -2.95 -2.92
CA THR A 101 6.31 -4.11 -3.11
C THR A 101 6.17 -4.50 -4.60
N LEU A 102 5.43 -3.73 -5.39
CA LEU A 102 5.27 -3.99 -6.83
C LEU A 102 6.49 -3.51 -7.64
N ARG A 103 7.15 -2.46 -7.16
CA ARG A 103 8.42 -1.93 -7.67
C ARG A 103 9.44 -1.81 -6.54
N SER A 104 10.72 -1.72 -6.86
CA SER A 104 11.78 -1.47 -5.88
C SER A 104 12.91 -0.65 -6.51
N ALA A 105 13.49 0.26 -5.74
CA ALA A 105 14.67 1.02 -6.19
C ALA A 105 15.86 0.11 -6.49
N GLY A 106 16.02 -0.98 -5.72
CA GLY A 106 17.15 -1.90 -5.86
C GLY A 106 16.97 -2.99 -6.91
N GLY A 107 15.73 -3.31 -7.28
CA GLY A 107 15.40 -4.44 -8.15
C GLY A 107 14.85 -4.08 -9.52
N THR A 108 14.10 -2.98 -9.62
CA THR A 108 13.31 -2.65 -10.81
C THR A 108 13.49 -1.21 -11.29
N ASP A 109 14.50 -0.50 -10.79
CA ASP A 109 14.75 0.92 -11.11
C ASP A 109 13.51 1.80 -10.88
N ASN A 110 12.73 1.50 -9.84
CA ASN A 110 11.46 2.16 -9.50
C ASN A 110 10.35 2.05 -10.56
N GLU A 111 10.42 1.06 -11.46
CA GLU A 111 9.33 0.70 -12.38
C GLU A 111 8.66 -0.62 -11.97
N ILE A 112 7.37 -0.79 -12.26
CA ILE A 112 6.73 -2.11 -12.11
C ILE A 112 7.17 -2.99 -13.28
N PRO A 113 7.67 -4.22 -13.04
CA PRO A 113 8.02 -5.14 -14.11
C PRO A 113 6.85 -5.37 -15.09
N ARG A 114 7.16 -5.48 -16.39
CA ARG A 114 6.13 -5.68 -17.43
C ARG A 114 5.31 -6.95 -17.23
N GLU A 115 5.93 -8.03 -16.75
CA GLU A 115 5.23 -9.28 -16.44
C GLU A 115 4.20 -9.09 -15.32
N THR A 116 4.54 -8.30 -14.29
CA THR A 116 3.61 -7.95 -13.20
C THR A 116 2.44 -7.14 -13.75
N LEU A 117 2.71 -6.10 -14.54
CA LEU A 117 1.66 -5.29 -15.18
C LEU A 117 0.73 -6.13 -16.06
N HIS A 118 1.30 -7.05 -16.86
CA HIS A 118 0.52 -7.95 -17.69
C HIS A 118 -0.42 -8.84 -16.87
N LEU A 119 0.06 -9.44 -15.77
CA LEU A 119 -0.83 -10.24 -14.91
C LEU A 119 -1.89 -9.43 -14.20
N LEU A 120 -1.59 -8.19 -13.79
CA LEU A 120 -2.61 -7.30 -13.23
C LEU A 120 -3.72 -7.00 -14.25
N THR A 121 -3.36 -6.78 -15.52
CA THR A 121 -4.34 -6.67 -16.61
C THR A 121 -5.17 -7.95 -16.76
N GLU A 122 -4.56 -9.13 -16.75
CA GLU A 122 -5.28 -10.40 -16.84
C GLU A 122 -6.27 -10.62 -15.68
N PHE A 123 -5.90 -10.22 -14.46
CA PHE A 123 -6.82 -10.27 -13.31
C PHE A 123 -7.99 -9.30 -13.49
N HIS A 124 -7.71 -8.07 -13.92
CA HIS A 124 -8.73 -7.07 -14.21
C HIS A 124 -9.70 -7.53 -15.30
N GLU A 125 -9.19 -8.06 -16.42
CA GLU A 125 -10.01 -8.62 -17.50
C GLU A 125 -10.81 -9.86 -17.07
N ALA A 126 -10.31 -10.61 -16.08
CA ALA A 126 -11.03 -11.70 -15.45
C ALA A 126 -12.09 -11.26 -14.42
N GLY A 127 -12.28 -9.95 -14.23
CA GLY A 127 -13.25 -9.35 -13.32
C GLY A 127 -12.81 -9.31 -11.86
N VAL A 128 -11.50 -9.39 -11.57
CA VAL A 128 -10.95 -9.24 -10.22
C VAL A 128 -10.57 -7.76 -10.02
N PRO A 129 -11.26 -7.03 -9.13
CA PRO A 129 -10.94 -5.63 -8.88
C PRO A 129 -9.54 -5.46 -8.27
N ILE A 130 -8.96 -4.28 -8.49
CA ILE A 130 -7.62 -3.93 -8.00
C ILE A 130 -7.72 -2.71 -7.09
N VAL A 131 -7.25 -2.84 -5.85
CA VAL A 131 -7.08 -1.75 -4.89
C VAL A 131 -5.59 -1.47 -4.76
N ILE A 132 -5.14 -0.32 -5.25
CA ILE A 132 -3.79 0.18 -5.00
C ILE A 132 -3.81 0.91 -3.66
N CYS A 133 -2.96 0.54 -2.71
CA CYS A 133 -2.94 1.10 -1.37
C CYS A 133 -1.56 1.67 -1.04
N THR A 134 -1.44 3.00 -0.92
CA THR A 134 -0.12 3.66 -0.81
C THR A 134 -0.15 4.86 0.15
N GLY A 135 1.03 5.22 0.67
CA GLY A 135 1.27 6.47 1.38
C GLY A 135 1.40 7.70 0.47
N GLN A 136 1.48 7.52 -0.86
CA GLN A 136 1.62 8.63 -1.79
C GLN A 136 0.33 9.43 -1.97
N THR A 137 0.47 10.68 -2.43
CA THR A 137 -0.65 11.52 -2.86
C THR A 137 -1.37 10.94 -4.08
N LEU A 138 -2.66 11.26 -4.22
CA LEU A 138 -3.50 10.77 -5.31
C LEU A 138 -2.92 11.08 -6.70
N GLU A 139 -2.42 12.30 -6.91
CA GLU A 139 -1.89 12.75 -8.20
C GLU A 139 -0.69 11.91 -8.64
N ASN A 140 0.20 11.59 -7.70
CA ASN A 140 1.41 10.80 -7.97
C ASN A 140 1.04 9.36 -8.34
N VAL A 141 0.28 8.69 -7.50
CA VAL A 141 -0.10 7.28 -7.74
C VAL A 141 -1.03 7.15 -8.95
N LYS A 142 -1.92 8.10 -9.20
CA LYS A 142 -2.78 8.10 -10.40
C LYS A 142 -1.94 8.27 -11.67
N GLY A 143 -0.98 9.19 -11.68
CA GLY A 143 -0.07 9.40 -12.80
C GLY A 143 0.71 8.12 -13.13
N PHE A 144 1.24 7.47 -12.09
CA PHE A 144 1.94 6.21 -12.18
C PHE A 144 1.04 5.06 -12.67
N ALA A 145 -0.15 4.89 -12.09
CA ALA A 145 -1.09 3.84 -12.47
C ALA A 145 -1.51 3.96 -13.95
N ILE A 146 -1.72 5.19 -14.44
CA ILE A 146 -2.02 5.43 -15.86
C ILE A 146 -0.83 5.08 -16.76
N GLN A 147 0.40 5.34 -16.30
CA GLN A 147 1.61 5.00 -17.06
C GLN A 147 1.87 3.48 -17.09
N GLY A 148 1.62 2.78 -15.98
CA GLY A 148 1.84 1.34 -15.86
C GLY A 148 0.71 0.48 -16.44
N LEU A 149 -0.51 0.67 -15.93
CA LEU A 149 -1.70 -0.14 -16.27
C LEU A 149 -2.51 0.42 -17.44
N GLY A 150 -2.25 1.67 -17.82
CA GLY A 150 -2.99 2.34 -18.88
C GLY A 150 -4.26 3.03 -18.39
N SER A 151 -4.69 4.03 -19.16
CA SER A 151 -5.84 4.86 -18.82
C SER A 151 -7.17 4.11 -18.78
N GLU A 152 -7.31 3.03 -19.55
CA GLU A 152 -8.53 2.23 -19.64
C GLU A 152 -8.79 1.46 -18.34
N ILE A 153 -7.78 0.76 -17.83
CA ILE A 153 -7.88 0.02 -16.55
C ILE A 153 -8.13 0.98 -15.40
N VAL A 154 -7.38 2.09 -15.32
CA VAL A 154 -7.54 3.06 -14.23
C VAL A 154 -8.94 3.68 -14.21
N HIS A 155 -9.57 3.90 -15.37
CA HIS A 155 -10.91 4.50 -15.46
C HIS A 155 -12.02 3.46 -15.69
N SER A 156 -11.75 2.18 -15.41
CA SER A 156 -12.68 1.08 -15.70
C SER A 156 -13.91 1.04 -14.80
N GLY A 157 -13.81 1.52 -13.56
CA GLY A 157 -14.78 1.22 -12.51
C GLY A 157 -14.30 0.15 -11.53
N ASP A 158 -13.35 -0.68 -11.93
CA ASP A 158 -12.92 -1.86 -11.16
C ASP A 158 -11.50 -1.70 -10.57
N LEU A 159 -10.97 -0.48 -10.62
CA LEU A 159 -9.72 -0.10 -9.96
C LEU A 159 -9.99 1.02 -8.95
N SER A 160 -9.51 0.83 -7.73
CA SER A 160 -9.56 1.82 -6.65
C SER A 160 -8.16 2.17 -6.17
N ILE A 161 -7.97 3.40 -5.73
CA ILE A 161 -6.73 3.92 -5.16
C ILE A 161 -7.01 4.44 -3.77
N VAL A 162 -6.42 3.80 -2.76
CA VAL A 162 -6.31 4.30 -1.40
C VAL A 162 -5.00 5.07 -1.30
N TYR A 163 -5.07 6.38 -1.09
CA TYR A 163 -3.92 7.28 -1.08
C TYR A 163 -3.71 7.90 0.30
N GLU A 164 -2.50 8.45 0.52
CA GLU A 164 -2.11 9.08 1.79
C GLU A 164 -2.44 8.20 3.00
N ALA A 165 -2.06 6.93 2.88
CA ALA A 165 -2.23 5.90 3.91
C ALA A 165 -3.68 5.72 4.39
N GLY A 166 -4.68 6.00 3.56
CA GLY A 166 -6.09 5.85 3.93
C GLY A 166 -6.82 7.15 4.25
N THR A 167 -6.23 8.30 3.90
CA THR A 167 -6.90 9.61 4.00
C THR A 167 -8.04 9.76 3.00
N GLY A 168 -7.95 9.08 1.87
CA GLY A 168 -9.01 9.10 0.86
C GLY A 168 -8.95 7.91 -0.08
N VAL A 169 -10.06 7.74 -0.81
CA VAL A 169 -10.25 6.67 -1.78
C VAL A 169 -10.71 7.26 -3.11
N PHE A 170 -10.06 6.86 -4.19
CA PHE A 170 -10.39 7.28 -5.53
C PHE A 170 -10.73 6.07 -6.39
N THR A 171 -12.00 5.95 -6.78
CA THR A 171 -12.54 4.85 -7.59
C THR A 171 -13.24 5.43 -8.82
N PRO A 172 -12.53 5.65 -9.95
CA PRO A 172 -13.11 6.20 -11.17
C PRO A 172 -14.38 5.49 -11.65
N GLY A 173 -15.35 6.25 -12.16
CA GLY A 173 -16.56 5.68 -12.76
C GLY A 173 -17.76 5.53 -11.81
N HIS A 174 -17.59 5.82 -10.52
CA HIS A 174 -18.61 5.66 -9.48
C HIS A 174 -19.40 6.93 -9.15
N GLY A 175 -19.49 7.88 -10.08
CA GLY A 175 -20.32 9.08 -9.92
C GLY A 175 -19.88 9.92 -8.72
N ALA A 176 -20.80 10.20 -7.78
CA ALA A 176 -20.50 10.96 -6.57
C ALA A 176 -19.49 10.23 -5.66
N ASP A 177 -19.42 8.91 -5.76
CA ASP A 177 -18.52 8.09 -4.96
C ASP A 177 -17.12 7.93 -5.58
N THR A 178 -16.85 8.63 -6.69
CA THR A 178 -15.56 8.56 -7.39
C THR A 178 -14.38 8.98 -6.51
N LYS A 179 -14.59 9.97 -5.64
CA LYS A 179 -13.58 10.46 -4.72
C LYS A 179 -14.20 10.61 -3.35
N GLN A 180 -13.80 9.73 -2.44
CA GLN A 180 -14.22 9.71 -1.04
C GLN A 180 -13.11 10.31 -0.19
N LEU A 181 -13.44 11.39 0.52
CA LEU A 181 -12.56 12.07 1.44
C LEU A 181 -12.82 11.50 2.84
N LEU A 182 -12.06 10.49 3.25
CA LEU A 182 -12.37 9.74 4.48
C LEU A 182 -12.22 10.60 5.73
N TYR A 183 -11.40 11.65 5.66
CA TYR A 183 -11.31 12.62 6.73
C TYR A 183 -12.61 13.39 6.98
N GLU A 184 -13.57 13.43 6.05
CA GLU A 184 -14.87 14.09 6.27
C GLU A 184 -15.73 13.36 7.33
N ASP A 185 -15.47 12.07 7.54
CA ASP A 185 -16.17 11.24 8.53
C ASP A 185 -15.54 11.36 9.94
N LEU A 186 -14.39 12.04 10.07
CA LEU A 186 -13.78 12.32 11.38
C LEU A 186 -14.66 13.27 12.20
N GLU A 187 -14.54 13.13 13.52
CA GLU A 187 -15.23 14.03 14.45
C GLU A 187 -14.86 15.50 14.19
N GLU A 188 -15.83 16.40 14.37
CA GLU A 188 -15.68 17.83 14.09
C GLU A 188 -14.51 18.46 14.86
N GLU A 189 -14.23 17.95 16.07
CA GLU A 189 -13.09 18.34 16.90
C GLU A 189 -11.76 18.13 16.18
N ILE A 190 -11.49 16.93 15.67
CA ILE A 190 -10.25 16.61 14.95
C ILE A 190 -10.15 17.40 13.64
N ARG A 191 -11.24 17.50 12.88
CA ARG A 191 -11.24 18.30 11.64
C ARG A 191 -10.90 19.77 11.91
N THR A 192 -11.44 20.34 13.00
CA THR A 192 -11.15 21.73 13.39
C THR A 192 -9.68 21.94 13.74
N ILE A 193 -9.07 21.01 14.47
CA ILE A 193 -7.64 21.07 14.82
C ILE A 193 -6.77 21.08 13.55
N PHE A 194 -7.02 20.15 12.62
CA PHE A 194 -6.26 20.07 11.37
C PHE A 194 -6.46 21.30 10.47
N ASP A 195 -7.68 21.81 10.38
CA ASP A 195 -7.98 23.04 9.65
C ASP A 195 -7.23 24.24 10.24
N ASP A 196 -7.16 24.36 11.57
CA ASP A 196 -6.41 25.43 12.23
C ASP A 196 -4.90 25.32 11.95
N VAL A 197 -4.31 24.15 12.21
CA VAL A 197 -2.89 23.87 11.93
C VAL A 197 -2.56 24.20 10.48
N ARG A 198 -3.33 23.70 9.52
CA ARG A 198 -3.08 23.92 8.08
C ARG A 198 -3.20 25.39 7.69
N SER A 199 -4.11 26.14 8.30
CA SER A 199 -4.27 27.57 8.03
C SER A 199 -3.09 28.41 8.51
N ARG A 200 -2.38 27.94 9.55
CA ARG A 200 -1.30 28.66 10.25
C ARG A 200 0.10 28.17 9.91
N VAL A 201 0.26 26.92 9.48
CA VAL A 201 1.56 26.24 9.33
C VAL A 201 2.60 27.03 8.53
N LEU A 202 2.23 27.69 7.43
CA LEU A 202 3.16 28.56 6.69
C LEU A 202 3.04 30.05 7.06
N PRO A 203 1.85 30.63 7.29
CA PRO A 203 1.75 32.04 7.66
C PRO A 203 2.48 32.41 8.96
N ASP A 204 2.39 31.55 9.97
CA ASP A 204 2.94 31.78 11.32
C ASP A 204 4.37 31.28 11.47
N ALA A 205 4.85 30.47 10.52
CA ALA A 205 6.19 29.89 10.59
C ALA A 205 7.30 30.97 10.62
N PRO A 206 8.40 30.72 11.37
CA PRO A 206 9.62 31.50 11.30
C PRO A 206 10.13 31.73 9.85
N GLU A 207 10.86 32.82 9.62
CA GLU A 207 11.38 33.15 8.28
C GLU A 207 12.30 32.05 7.72
N GLU A 208 13.04 31.37 8.58
CA GLU A 208 13.91 30.24 8.22
C GLU A 208 13.09 29.06 7.72
N LEU A 209 12.12 28.57 8.50
CA LEU A 209 11.20 27.49 8.07
C LEU A 209 10.39 27.84 6.82
N ARG A 210 9.86 29.07 6.70
CA ARG A 210 9.10 29.47 5.50
C ARG A 210 9.91 29.46 4.20
N ARG A 211 11.24 29.63 4.30
CA ARG A 211 12.15 29.57 3.14
C ARG A 211 12.80 28.21 2.98
N GLY A 212 13.06 27.54 4.09
CA GLY A 212 13.75 26.26 4.18
C GLY A 212 12.84 25.06 3.98
N CYS A 213 11.52 25.23 4.06
CA CYS A 213 10.54 24.18 3.87
C CYS A 213 9.46 24.52 2.83
N HIS A 214 8.73 23.50 2.39
CA HIS A 214 7.47 23.61 1.68
C HIS A 214 6.48 22.58 2.22
N LEU A 215 5.18 22.80 1.96
CA LEU A 215 4.16 21.80 2.29
C LEU A 215 4.03 20.78 1.17
N GLN A 216 3.98 19.50 1.52
CA GLN A 216 3.52 18.46 0.61
C GLN A 216 2.03 18.69 0.31
N GLY A 217 1.63 18.44 -0.95
CA GLY A 217 0.25 18.62 -1.42
C GLY A 217 -0.70 17.52 -0.95
N ASN A 218 -0.70 17.22 0.34
CA ASN A 218 -1.58 16.23 0.95
C ASN A 218 -3.01 16.77 1.10
N GLU A 219 -4.00 15.90 1.12
CA GLU A 219 -5.41 16.29 1.25
C GLU A 219 -5.82 16.58 2.68
N PHE A 220 -5.25 15.88 3.66
CA PHE A 220 -5.59 16.08 5.08
C PHE A 220 -4.34 16.29 5.96
N ASN A 221 -3.36 15.40 5.84
CA ASN A 221 -2.12 15.50 6.62
C ASN A 221 -1.38 16.82 6.35
N VAL A 222 -0.63 17.27 7.35
CA VAL A 222 0.22 18.46 7.26
C VAL A 222 1.67 18.02 7.32
N THR A 223 2.35 18.07 6.17
CA THR A 223 3.72 17.58 6.03
C THR A 223 4.64 18.69 5.56
N MET A 224 5.65 19.01 6.37
CA MET A 224 6.72 19.94 6.01
C MET A 224 7.91 19.16 5.46
N LYS A 225 8.32 19.50 4.23
CA LYS A 225 9.46 18.92 3.51
C LYS A 225 10.56 19.98 3.34
N PRO A 226 11.85 19.62 3.37
CA PRO A 226 12.95 20.58 3.23
C PRO A 226 13.07 21.03 1.76
N ASN A 227 13.51 22.26 1.56
CA ASN A 227 13.97 22.80 0.27
C ASN A 227 15.46 22.52 0.04
N TYR A 228 15.93 21.39 0.58
CA TYR A 228 17.30 20.90 0.51
C TYR A 228 17.29 19.46 -0.03
N GLU A 229 18.45 18.94 -0.41
CA GLU A 229 18.56 17.55 -0.83
C GLU A 229 18.23 16.63 0.34
N THR A 230 17.27 15.72 0.15
CA THR A 230 16.87 14.73 1.16
C THR A 230 18.09 13.96 1.67
N GLY A 231 18.21 13.81 2.99
CA GLY A 231 19.36 13.15 3.63
C GLY A 231 20.59 14.04 3.83
N SER A 232 20.56 15.31 3.38
CA SER A 232 21.64 16.27 3.66
C SER A 232 21.60 16.78 5.10
N ALA A 233 22.73 17.29 5.59
CA ALA A 233 22.80 17.89 6.93
C ALA A 233 21.88 19.12 7.06
N ASP A 234 21.79 19.94 6.01
CA ASP A 234 20.90 21.11 5.99
C ASP A 234 19.42 20.68 6.01
N ALA A 235 19.08 19.60 5.30
CA ALA A 235 17.74 19.02 5.35
C ALA A 235 17.39 18.48 6.74
N ARG A 236 18.37 17.89 7.44
CA ARG A 236 18.20 17.43 8.82
C ARG A 236 17.92 18.60 9.76
N GLU A 237 18.79 19.61 9.76
CA GLU A 237 18.67 20.79 10.64
C GLU A 237 17.32 21.48 10.48
N ILE A 238 16.88 21.73 9.23
CA ILE A 238 15.61 22.42 9.00
C ILE A 238 14.38 21.56 9.38
N ILE A 239 14.46 20.23 9.28
CA ILE A 239 13.36 19.33 9.64
C ILE A 239 13.31 19.09 11.15
N ASP A 240 14.45 19.08 11.84
CA ASP A 240 14.51 19.08 13.31
C ASP A 240 13.78 20.32 13.87
N GLU A 241 14.05 21.50 13.32
CA GLU A 241 13.33 22.74 13.67
C GLU A 241 11.84 22.69 13.29
N ALA A 242 11.52 22.18 12.09
CA ALA A 242 10.13 22.07 11.61
C ALA A 242 9.29 21.14 12.49
N LEU A 243 9.88 20.06 13.00
CA LEU A 243 9.21 19.12 13.89
C LEU A 243 8.78 19.80 15.19
N VAL A 244 9.68 20.53 15.85
CA VAL A 244 9.36 21.27 17.07
C VAL A 244 8.25 22.28 16.81
N TYR A 245 8.37 23.05 15.72
CA TYR A 245 7.36 24.02 15.32
C TYR A 245 5.98 23.37 15.06
N LEU A 246 5.92 22.22 14.40
CA LEU A 246 4.67 21.50 14.15
C LEU A 246 4.03 21.00 15.44
N ILE A 247 4.82 20.46 16.37
CA ILE A 247 4.32 20.03 17.69
C ILE A 247 3.74 21.22 18.47
N ASP A 248 4.42 22.37 18.44
CA ASP A 248 3.96 23.59 19.12
C ASP A 248 2.67 24.13 18.50
N LEU A 249 2.60 24.16 17.16
CA LEU A 249 1.41 24.59 16.45
C LEU A 249 0.22 23.66 16.68
N LEU A 250 0.48 22.35 16.75
CA LEU A 250 -0.54 21.37 17.13
C LEU A 250 -1.05 21.61 18.55
N ALA A 251 -0.14 21.83 19.50
CA ALA A 251 -0.50 22.12 20.88
C ALA A 251 -1.39 23.36 21.00
N ASP A 252 -1.07 24.44 20.27
CA ASP A 252 -1.90 25.65 20.19
C ASP A 252 -3.31 25.32 19.66
N ALA A 253 -3.40 24.62 18.52
CA ALA A 253 -4.68 24.29 17.89
C ALA A 253 -5.56 23.39 18.76
N VAL A 254 -4.95 22.42 19.47
CA VAL A 254 -5.62 21.57 20.44
C VAL A 254 -6.10 22.39 21.64
N GLY A 255 -5.27 23.30 22.15
CA GLY A 255 -5.63 24.21 23.23
C GLY A 255 -6.83 25.10 22.89
N ASP A 256 -6.81 25.72 21.72
CA ASP A 256 -7.92 26.57 21.23
C ASP A 256 -9.24 25.78 21.12
N THR A 257 -9.16 24.51 20.73
CA THR A 257 -10.33 23.63 20.57
C THR A 257 -10.89 23.18 21.93
N LEU A 258 -10.02 22.85 22.89
CA LEU A 258 -10.41 22.40 24.23
C LEU A 258 -10.93 23.56 25.12
N GLU A 259 -10.44 24.79 24.94
CA GLU A 259 -10.70 25.89 25.88
C GLU A 259 -12.01 26.67 25.67
N ASN A 260 -12.61 26.72 24.47
CA ASN A 260 -13.95 27.30 24.20
C ASN A 260 -14.35 28.60 24.98
N GLY A 261 -13.41 29.51 25.30
CA GLY A 261 -13.67 30.82 25.89
C GLY A 261 -12.85 31.16 27.14
N ASP A 262 -12.07 32.24 27.01
CA ASP A 262 -11.37 33.00 28.07
C ASP A 262 -10.04 32.41 28.60
N GLY A 263 -9.09 32.26 27.67
CA GLY A 263 -7.63 32.44 27.78
C GLY A 263 -6.95 32.39 29.15
N GLU A 264 -6.30 31.25 29.41
CA GLU A 264 -4.94 31.12 29.93
C GLU A 264 -4.49 29.65 29.70
N SER A 265 -3.56 29.45 28.77
CA SER A 265 -3.09 28.16 28.22
C SER A 265 -2.23 27.33 29.20
N ALA A 266 -2.74 27.12 30.41
CA ALA A 266 -2.04 26.38 31.46
C ALA A 266 -2.97 25.36 32.12
N LEU A 267 -2.57 24.09 32.06
CA LEU A 267 -3.16 22.99 32.82
C LEU A 267 -2.14 22.61 33.91
N ASP A 268 -2.52 22.79 35.18
CA ASP A 268 -1.68 22.48 36.35
C ASP A 268 -0.30 23.18 36.37
N ASP A 269 -0.28 24.51 36.17
CA ASP A 269 0.92 25.38 36.14
C ASP A 269 1.88 25.18 34.94
N GLU A 270 1.64 24.18 34.10
CA GLU A 270 2.43 23.86 32.89
C GLU A 270 1.65 24.16 31.60
N THR A 271 2.35 24.42 30.49
CA THR A 271 1.71 24.78 29.23
C THR A 271 1.19 23.55 28.47
N ILE A 272 0.14 23.72 27.67
CA ILE A 272 -0.36 22.66 26.77
C ILE A 272 0.76 22.19 25.82
N THR A 273 1.63 23.10 25.38
CA THR A 273 2.81 22.80 24.57
C THR A 273 3.77 21.84 25.28
N ASP A 274 4.10 22.09 26.55
CA ASP A 274 5.00 21.21 27.31
C ASP A 274 4.39 19.82 27.50
N TRP A 275 3.09 19.74 27.80
CA TRP A 275 2.40 18.45 27.88
C TRP A 275 2.38 17.70 26.55
N THR A 276 2.14 18.40 25.45
CA THR A 276 2.10 17.81 24.11
C THR A 276 3.47 17.27 23.69
N ARG A 277 4.54 18.03 23.95
CA ARG A 277 5.93 17.57 23.73
C ARG A 277 6.29 16.36 24.59
N ALA A 278 5.92 16.37 25.87
CA ALA A 278 6.15 15.23 26.77
C ALA A 278 5.43 13.96 26.29
N PHE A 279 4.19 14.11 25.83
CA PHE A 279 3.37 13.02 25.29
C PHE A 279 4.03 12.35 24.09
N TYR A 280 4.35 13.10 23.03
CA TYR A 280 4.96 12.50 21.82
C TYR A 280 6.40 12.02 22.03
N ALA A 281 7.19 12.69 22.88
CA ALA A 281 8.53 12.22 23.24
C ALA A 281 8.53 10.89 24.01
N ALA A 282 7.45 10.56 24.71
CA ALA A 282 7.31 9.27 25.38
C ALA A 282 6.94 8.13 24.41
N GLN A 283 6.27 8.45 23.31
CA GLN A 283 5.86 7.47 22.29
C GLN A 283 6.98 7.12 21.32
N ASP A 284 7.82 8.10 20.94
CA ASP A 284 8.87 7.92 19.96
C ASP A 284 10.24 8.45 20.45
N PRO A 285 11.24 7.57 20.63
CA PRO A 285 12.61 7.95 21.00
C PRO A 285 13.29 8.92 20.00
N GLU A 286 12.92 8.90 18.72
CA GLU A 286 13.48 9.82 17.72
C GLU A 286 12.94 11.23 17.90
N LEU A 287 11.62 11.38 18.14
CA LEU A 287 11.02 12.67 18.49
C LEU A 287 11.62 13.24 19.77
N ARG A 288 11.83 12.38 20.78
CA ARG A 288 12.52 12.76 22.02
C ARG A 288 13.92 13.29 21.75
N ALA A 289 14.70 12.60 20.90
CA ALA A 289 16.07 13.00 20.60
C ALA A 289 16.14 14.38 19.93
N VAL A 290 15.20 14.68 19.01
CA VAL A 290 15.10 16.00 18.38
C VAL A 290 14.69 17.08 19.40
N LEU A 291 13.69 16.81 20.24
CA LEU A 291 13.28 17.75 21.28
C LEU A 291 14.41 18.04 22.27
N GLU A 292 15.21 17.04 22.63
CA GLU A 292 16.38 17.21 23.50
C GLU A 292 17.50 18.02 22.80
N SER A 293 17.76 17.80 21.50
CA SER A 293 18.79 18.54 20.76
C SER A 293 18.43 20.01 20.55
N GLU A 294 17.16 20.29 20.28
CA GLU A 294 16.62 21.63 20.10
C GLU A 294 16.32 22.36 21.43
N GLY A 295 16.69 21.75 22.57
CA GLY A 295 16.48 22.33 23.90
C GLY A 295 15.02 22.58 24.24
N SER A 296 14.11 21.82 23.61
CA SER A 296 12.66 21.95 23.70
C SER A 296 12.00 20.82 24.50
N TYR A 297 12.76 19.81 24.91
CA TYR A 297 12.26 18.71 25.74
C TYR A 297 11.86 19.18 27.15
N PRO A 298 10.59 19.00 27.56
CA PRO A 298 10.13 19.35 28.90
C PRO A 298 10.49 18.26 29.92
N ASP A 299 10.83 18.66 31.15
CA ASP A 299 11.07 17.74 32.28
C ASP A 299 9.73 17.39 32.96
N LEU A 300 8.80 16.81 32.19
CA LEU A 300 7.47 16.40 32.63
C LEU A 300 7.29 14.89 32.51
N ASP A 301 6.46 14.34 33.39
CA ASP A 301 6.09 12.92 33.35
C ASP A 301 4.93 12.73 32.36
N ALA A 302 5.16 11.95 31.30
CA ALA A 302 4.15 11.70 30.27
C ALA A 302 2.93 10.94 30.80
N ASP A 303 3.09 10.18 31.89
CA ASP A 303 1.96 9.50 32.55
C ASP A 303 1.07 10.48 33.34
N ALA A 304 1.47 11.75 33.46
CA ALA A 304 0.73 12.81 34.14
C ALA A 304 0.00 13.77 33.17
N VAL A 305 0.03 13.50 31.85
CA VAL A 305 -0.68 14.31 30.86
C VAL A 305 -2.19 14.29 31.18
N PRO A 306 -2.87 15.45 31.25
CA PRO A 306 -4.29 15.52 31.58
C PRO A 306 -5.17 14.67 30.63
N ASP A 307 -6.10 13.88 31.19
CA ASP A 307 -6.95 12.93 30.45
C ASP A 307 -7.64 13.56 29.22
N ALA A 308 -8.10 14.80 29.33
CA ALA A 308 -8.78 15.50 28.23
C ALA A 308 -7.83 15.80 27.05
N LEU A 309 -6.57 16.13 27.35
CA LEU A 309 -5.55 16.35 26.34
C LEU A 309 -5.10 15.01 25.74
N THR A 310 -4.86 14.00 26.58
CA THR A 310 -4.54 12.63 26.16
C THR A 310 -5.57 12.09 25.18
N ALA A 311 -6.87 12.26 25.45
CA ALA A 311 -7.96 11.77 24.60
C ALA A 311 -7.93 12.34 23.17
N VAL A 312 -7.38 13.54 22.98
CA VAL A 312 -7.21 14.16 21.65
C VAL A 312 -5.88 13.74 21.03
N LEU A 313 -4.78 13.83 21.79
CA LEU A 313 -3.44 13.52 21.27
C LEU A 313 -3.29 12.04 20.88
N GLU A 314 -3.96 11.11 21.54
CA GLU A 314 -3.96 9.68 21.16
C GLU A 314 -4.59 9.40 19.79
N ARG A 315 -5.27 10.39 19.18
CA ARG A 315 -5.91 10.27 17.87
C ARG A 315 -5.08 10.91 16.75
N ILE A 316 -4.03 11.64 17.11
CA ILE A 316 -3.19 12.40 16.18
C ILE A 316 -1.80 11.76 16.18
N ASP A 317 -1.27 11.52 14.99
CA ASP A 317 0.08 11.02 14.77
C ASP A 317 1.03 12.19 14.51
N VAL A 318 2.24 12.09 15.04
CA VAL A 318 3.36 12.97 14.73
C VAL A 318 4.50 12.09 14.24
N ALA A 319 4.81 12.20 12.95
CA ALA A 319 5.84 11.38 12.32
C ALA A 319 7.06 12.23 11.96
N TYR A 320 8.23 11.67 12.22
CA TYR A 320 9.52 12.26 11.89
C TYR A 320 10.29 11.35 10.93
N TYR A 321 10.69 11.92 9.80
CA TYR A 321 11.54 11.27 8.81
C TYR A 321 12.84 12.06 8.73
N GLU A 322 13.90 11.55 9.36
CA GLU A 322 15.18 12.24 9.47
C GLU A 322 15.65 12.79 8.12
N ALA A 323 15.91 14.10 8.09
CA ALA A 323 16.37 14.83 6.90
C ALA A 323 15.45 14.71 5.66
N ASP A 324 14.18 14.37 5.87
CA ASP A 324 13.18 14.25 4.81
C ASP A 324 11.87 14.96 5.16
N ALA A 325 11.25 14.74 6.31
CA ALA A 325 9.96 15.37 6.63
C ALA A 325 9.60 15.36 8.10
N ALA A 326 8.75 16.31 8.48
CA ALA A 326 7.94 16.25 9.70
C ALA A 326 6.45 16.30 9.31
N GLU A 327 5.64 15.42 9.87
CA GLU A 327 4.24 15.21 9.48
C GLU A 327 3.31 15.12 10.69
N ILE A 328 2.12 15.70 10.56
CA ILE A 328 0.98 15.46 11.44
C ILE A 328 -0.13 14.80 10.63
N GLY A 329 -0.66 13.69 11.14
CA GLY A 329 -1.75 12.91 10.53
C GLY A 329 -2.76 12.41 11.58
N SER A 330 -3.86 11.81 11.16
CA SER A 330 -4.82 11.19 12.08
C SER A 330 -4.59 9.68 12.16
N LEU A 331 -4.52 9.12 13.37
CA LEU A 331 -4.42 7.68 13.61
C LEU A 331 -5.73 6.93 13.28
N GLU A 332 -6.84 7.66 13.21
CA GLU A 332 -8.15 7.14 12.79
C GLU A 332 -8.21 6.89 11.27
N LEU A 333 -7.33 7.53 10.51
CA LEU A 333 -7.16 7.30 9.07
C LEU A 333 -6.00 6.34 8.85
N ASN A 334 -6.29 5.17 8.28
CA ASN A 334 -5.27 4.17 8.00
C ASN A 334 -5.63 3.31 6.78
N LYS A 335 -4.64 2.55 6.28
CA LYS A 335 -4.80 1.70 5.09
C LYS A 335 -5.98 0.72 5.21
N VAL A 336 -6.31 0.24 6.42
CA VAL A 336 -7.45 -0.67 6.63
C VAL A 336 -8.77 0.03 6.32
N VAL A 337 -9.02 1.19 6.94
CA VAL A 337 -10.24 1.99 6.69
C VAL A 337 -10.37 2.36 5.21
N GLY A 338 -9.24 2.73 4.58
CA GLY A 338 -9.19 3.00 3.15
C GLY A 338 -9.54 1.79 2.28
N VAL A 339 -9.01 0.61 2.61
CA VAL A 339 -9.30 -0.64 1.89
C VAL A 339 -10.75 -1.06 2.08
N GLU A 340 -11.29 -1.01 3.30
CA GLU A 340 -12.71 -1.29 3.57
C GLU A 340 -13.62 -0.40 2.72
N ARG A 341 -13.36 0.92 2.70
CA ARG A 341 -14.13 1.84 1.86
C ARG A 341 -13.97 1.55 0.36
N ALA A 342 -12.77 1.18 -0.09
CA ALA A 342 -12.53 0.82 -1.48
C ALA A 342 -13.33 -0.44 -1.88
N LEU A 343 -13.38 -1.45 -1.02
CA LEU A 343 -14.16 -2.66 -1.24
C LEU A 343 -15.66 -2.36 -1.31
N ASP A 344 -16.18 -1.49 -0.44
CA ASP A 344 -17.57 -1.06 -0.46
C ASP A 344 -17.94 -0.38 -1.80
N VAL A 345 -17.11 0.56 -2.27
CA VAL A 345 -17.35 1.27 -3.54
C VAL A 345 -17.24 0.33 -4.74
N LEU A 346 -16.30 -0.61 -4.70
CA LEU A 346 -16.14 -1.65 -5.72
C LEU A 346 -17.26 -2.72 -5.68
N GLY A 347 -18.08 -2.74 -4.63
CA GLY A 347 -19.15 -3.72 -4.46
C GLY A 347 -18.66 -5.13 -4.12
N VAL A 348 -17.54 -5.24 -3.39
CA VAL A 348 -16.96 -6.51 -2.94
C VAL A 348 -17.46 -6.83 -1.52
N ASP A 349 -18.66 -7.43 -1.44
CA ASP A 349 -19.33 -7.69 -0.16
C ASP A 349 -18.68 -8.81 0.70
N ASP A 350 -18.09 -9.82 0.05
CA ASP A 350 -17.43 -10.98 0.70
C ASP A 350 -16.00 -11.12 0.13
N PRO A 351 -15.04 -10.30 0.59
CA PRO A 351 -13.70 -10.31 0.05
C PRO A 351 -12.95 -11.59 0.44
N PHE A 352 -12.24 -12.14 -0.54
CA PHE A 352 -11.08 -13.00 -0.34
C PHE A 352 -9.91 -12.36 -1.10
N ALA A 353 -9.19 -11.49 -0.40
CA ALA A 353 -8.19 -10.60 -0.96
C ALA A 353 -6.81 -11.29 -1.05
N LEU A 354 -6.03 -10.95 -2.06
CA LEU A 354 -4.57 -11.04 -1.98
C LEU A 354 -4.04 -9.68 -1.51
N VAL A 355 -3.43 -9.63 -0.33
CA VAL A 355 -2.79 -8.43 0.21
C VAL A 355 -1.29 -8.52 0.02
N MET A 356 -0.69 -7.56 -0.69
CA MET A 356 0.76 -7.48 -0.90
C MET A 356 1.32 -6.18 -0.34
N GLY A 357 2.36 -6.26 0.49
CA GLY A 357 3.01 -5.07 1.04
C GLY A 357 4.31 -5.37 1.80
N ASP A 358 5.08 -4.34 2.10
CA ASP A 358 6.40 -4.46 2.74
C ASP A 358 6.47 -3.79 4.13
N SER A 359 5.56 -2.86 4.41
CA SER A 359 5.67 -1.97 5.57
C SER A 359 4.80 -2.39 6.75
N LYS A 360 4.97 -1.69 7.89
CA LYS A 360 4.08 -1.82 9.07
C LYS A 360 2.64 -1.39 8.77
N SER A 361 2.45 -0.43 7.85
CA SER A 361 1.11 0.01 7.46
C SER A 361 0.36 -1.07 6.68
N ASP A 362 1.08 -1.85 5.87
CA ASP A 362 0.54 -3.00 5.13
C ASP A 362 0.26 -4.18 6.04
N LEU A 363 1.11 -4.41 7.04
CA LEU A 363 0.90 -5.44 8.06
C LEU A 363 -0.48 -5.29 8.73
N ARG A 364 -0.96 -4.06 8.99
CA ARG A 364 -2.30 -3.84 9.56
C ARG A 364 -3.41 -4.37 8.63
N VAL A 365 -3.27 -4.19 7.32
CA VAL A 365 -4.22 -4.73 6.33
C VAL A 365 -4.12 -6.24 6.25
N MET A 366 -2.90 -6.81 6.30
CA MET A 366 -2.68 -8.26 6.33
C MET A 366 -3.31 -8.91 7.57
N GLN A 367 -3.13 -8.30 8.74
CA GLN A 367 -3.75 -8.74 9.99
C GLN A 367 -5.27 -8.65 9.91
N TRP A 368 -5.81 -7.55 9.38
CA TRP A 368 -7.25 -7.40 9.19
C TRP A 368 -7.84 -8.48 8.29
N VAL A 369 -7.22 -8.81 7.15
CA VAL A 369 -7.75 -9.91 6.30
C VAL A 369 -7.64 -11.27 7.00
N ALA A 370 -6.58 -11.53 7.76
CA ALA A 370 -6.42 -12.79 8.49
C ALA A 370 -7.44 -12.94 9.63
N GLU A 371 -7.71 -11.87 10.38
CA GLU A 371 -8.68 -11.85 11.48
C GLU A 371 -10.12 -12.03 11.01
N ASN A 372 -10.42 -11.61 9.77
CA ASN A 372 -11.76 -11.68 9.18
C ASN A 372 -11.95 -12.86 8.22
N ASP A 373 -10.97 -13.77 8.09
CA ASP A 373 -10.95 -14.84 7.07
C ASP A 373 -11.22 -14.30 5.66
N ALA A 374 -10.69 -13.11 5.37
CA ALA A 374 -11.00 -12.28 4.22
C ALA A 374 -9.87 -12.24 3.18
N GLY A 375 -8.86 -13.10 3.29
CA GLY A 375 -7.78 -13.14 2.30
C GLY A 375 -6.50 -13.83 2.75
N ILE A 376 -5.49 -13.70 1.91
CA ILE A 376 -4.12 -14.20 2.09
C ILE A 376 -3.12 -13.05 1.94
N ALA A 377 -1.99 -13.14 2.63
CA ALA A 377 -0.97 -12.10 2.65
C ALA A 377 0.33 -12.56 1.99
N ALA A 378 1.01 -11.63 1.32
CA ALA A 378 2.33 -11.86 0.73
C ALA A 378 3.23 -10.64 0.91
N ALA A 379 4.54 -10.88 1.07
CA ALA A 379 5.50 -9.81 1.30
C ALA A 379 6.84 -10.07 0.58
N PRO A 380 7.55 -9.03 0.15
CA PRO A 380 8.89 -9.21 -0.40
C PRO A 380 9.88 -9.56 0.72
N GLU A 381 10.98 -10.27 0.41
CA GLU A 381 11.99 -10.73 1.38
C GLU A 381 12.65 -9.62 2.23
N HIS A 382 12.52 -8.36 1.81
CA HIS A 382 13.10 -7.20 2.48
C HIS A 382 12.08 -6.34 3.21
N ALA A 383 10.83 -6.81 3.32
CA ALA A 383 9.81 -6.21 4.13
C ALA A 383 10.24 -6.09 5.60
N SER A 384 9.50 -5.29 6.35
CA SER A 384 9.73 -5.14 7.79
C SER A 384 9.69 -6.51 8.49
N GLN A 385 10.47 -6.65 9.56
CA GLN A 385 10.59 -7.93 10.26
C GLN A 385 9.24 -8.48 10.73
N ASP A 386 8.37 -7.61 11.25
CA ASP A 386 7.03 -7.98 11.72
C ASP A 386 6.13 -8.41 10.54
N THR A 387 6.24 -7.73 9.40
CA THR A 387 5.53 -8.09 8.16
C THR A 387 5.96 -9.46 7.66
N LEU A 388 7.27 -9.73 7.58
CA LEU A 388 7.80 -11.03 7.18
C LEU A 388 7.38 -12.15 8.14
N GLN A 389 7.45 -11.89 9.44
CA GLN A 389 7.03 -12.87 10.44
C GLN A 389 5.57 -13.25 10.24
N HIS A 390 4.68 -12.28 10.05
CA HIS A 390 3.27 -12.54 9.82
C HIS A 390 3.00 -13.40 8.57
N VAL A 391 3.66 -13.09 7.45
CA VAL A 391 3.49 -13.86 6.20
C VAL A 391 4.04 -15.29 6.33
N LEU A 392 5.17 -15.48 7.03
CA LEU A 392 5.73 -16.81 7.29
C LEU A 392 4.88 -17.66 8.24
N GLU A 393 4.15 -17.04 9.16
CA GLU A 393 3.27 -17.74 10.10
C GLU A 393 1.91 -18.13 9.49
N THR A 394 1.54 -17.54 8.35
CA THR A 394 0.23 -17.74 7.70
C THR A 394 0.31 -18.65 6.47
N ASP A 395 0.80 -18.14 5.35
CA ASP A 395 0.73 -18.78 4.03
C ASP A 395 2.10 -18.89 3.33
N GLU A 396 3.15 -18.36 3.94
CA GLU A 396 4.55 -18.43 3.46
C GLU A 396 4.76 -17.85 2.05
N LEU A 397 3.91 -16.90 1.62
CA LEU A 397 4.00 -16.23 0.32
C LEU A 397 5.04 -15.10 0.34
N VAL A 398 6.32 -15.48 0.37
CA VAL A 398 7.45 -14.55 0.31
C VAL A 398 8.06 -14.53 -1.10
N PHE A 399 8.46 -13.36 -1.59
CA PHE A 399 9.04 -13.20 -2.92
C PHE A 399 10.28 -12.30 -2.98
N ASP A 400 11.14 -12.52 -3.96
CA ASP A 400 12.34 -11.72 -4.20
C ASP A 400 12.01 -10.28 -4.62
N ARG A 401 12.97 -9.36 -4.45
CA ARG A 401 12.86 -7.99 -4.95
C ARG A 401 12.54 -7.94 -6.44
N GLY A 402 11.45 -7.25 -6.81
CA GLY A 402 10.98 -7.14 -8.19
C GLY A 402 10.35 -8.41 -8.76
N LYS A 403 10.02 -9.40 -7.91
CA LYS A 403 9.40 -10.68 -8.29
C LYS A 403 7.97 -10.83 -7.77
N SER A 404 7.25 -9.72 -7.61
CA SER A 404 5.83 -9.71 -7.26
C SER A 404 4.96 -10.58 -8.19
N VAL A 405 5.37 -10.73 -9.45
CA VAL A 405 4.75 -11.63 -10.44
C VAL A 405 4.66 -13.08 -9.97
N ASP A 406 5.58 -13.56 -9.13
CA ASP A 406 5.60 -14.96 -8.69
C ASP A 406 4.43 -15.31 -7.76
N VAL A 407 4.04 -14.36 -6.91
CA VAL A 407 2.82 -14.47 -6.09
C VAL A 407 1.58 -14.37 -6.98
N LEU A 408 1.57 -13.42 -7.93
CA LEU A 408 0.45 -13.28 -8.87
C LEU A 408 0.21 -14.55 -9.71
N ARG A 409 1.29 -15.23 -10.15
CA ARG A 409 1.20 -16.54 -10.85
C ARG A 409 0.62 -17.64 -9.96
N THR A 410 0.98 -17.65 -8.68
CA THR A 410 0.42 -18.57 -7.68
C THR A 410 -1.07 -18.32 -7.50
N VAL A 411 -1.48 -17.06 -7.33
CA VAL A 411 -2.90 -16.69 -7.18
C VAL A 411 -3.69 -16.93 -8.46
N TYR A 412 -3.09 -16.74 -9.63
CA TYR A 412 -3.70 -17.09 -10.91
C TYR A 412 -4.03 -18.58 -10.97
N ALA A 413 -3.06 -19.43 -10.59
CA ALA A 413 -3.28 -20.87 -10.52
C ALA A 413 -4.35 -21.24 -9.48
N LEU A 414 -4.35 -20.62 -8.30
CA LEU A 414 -5.37 -20.80 -7.26
C LEU A 414 -6.77 -20.52 -7.82
N ASN A 415 -6.96 -19.36 -8.46
CA ASN A 415 -8.23 -18.96 -9.03
C ASN A 415 -8.72 -19.91 -10.14
N ARG A 416 -7.80 -20.48 -10.91
CA ARG A 416 -8.12 -21.49 -11.92
C ARG A 416 -8.51 -22.83 -11.30
N LEU A 417 -7.82 -23.24 -10.24
CA LEU A 417 -8.10 -24.50 -9.51
C LEU A 417 -9.41 -24.45 -8.74
N ALA A 418 -9.71 -23.34 -8.05
CA ALA A 418 -10.96 -23.15 -7.32
C ALA A 418 -12.21 -23.24 -8.23
N ARG A 419 -12.08 -22.90 -9.52
CA ARG A 419 -13.16 -23.05 -10.52
C ARG A 419 -13.45 -24.50 -10.92
N LEU A 420 -12.62 -25.45 -10.50
CA LEU A 420 -12.84 -26.89 -10.71
C LEU A 420 -13.66 -27.55 -9.59
N GLY A 421 -14.02 -26.79 -8.55
CA GLY A 421 -14.84 -27.22 -7.40
C GLY A 421 -16.32 -27.37 -7.70
#